data_AF-A0A940RNN9-F1
#
_entry.id   AF-A0A940RNN9-F1
#
_cell.length_a   1.000
_cell.length_b   1.000
_cell.length_c   1.000
_cell.angle_alpha   90.00
_cell.angle_beta   90.00
_cell.angle_gamma   90.00
#
_symmetry.space_group_name_H-M   'P 1'
#
loop_
_entity.id
_entity.type
_entity.pdbx_description
1 polymer ?
#
loop_
_entity_poly.entity_id
_entity_poly.type
_entity_poly.pdbx_seq_one_letter_code
_entity_poly.pdbx_strand_id
1 'polypeptide(L)'
;MSIRPALLAAALLAAAPSLAQDASPLPPVDKPLPPAPDKTPRATVMLADYRYDDILWENDKTAHRIYGRALEAAEPPSGSGIDSWGKNVPWPFADRQLRSGDQHAFHGEGLDFYNVGTGRGAGGLGIWFDNKLWTSRNYRTYRILRNGPDVADFTVDYAPWPVDVGRKVWETRRFTLPLGTHFTRLVSTLHSDKPGPLTVGIGIGKRTTGDGGDLTIDRERGLLSWWGPDDPHHGRMMIALRVDPKMIAEVKQDADNTLVLLTVQPGKPFVYYSGSGWSLGQDHITDRAAWDRLVAAEPVSFAVPK
;
A
#
# COMPACT_ATOMS: atom_id res chain seq x y z
N MET A 1 -19.56 -34.62 68.44
CA MET A 1 -19.56 -33.28 67.80
C MET A 1 -18.13 -32.89 67.54
N SER A 2 -17.68 -32.99 66.29
CA SER A 2 -16.31 -32.65 65.87
C SER A 2 -16.41 -31.53 64.83
N ILE A 3 -15.82 -30.37 65.14
CA ILE A 3 -15.85 -29.17 64.30
C ILE A 3 -14.57 -29.19 63.46
N ARG A 4 -14.72 -29.27 62.13
CA ARG A 4 -13.63 -28.99 61.16
C ARG A 4 -13.74 -27.53 60.71
N PRO A 5 -12.65 -26.74 60.68
CA PRO A 5 -12.69 -25.43 60.05
C PRO A 5 -12.55 -25.58 58.53
N ALA A 6 -13.39 -24.86 57.78
CA ALA A 6 -13.26 -24.70 56.34
C ALA A 6 -12.23 -23.61 56.06
N LEU A 7 -11.16 -23.92 55.32
CA LEU A 7 -10.26 -22.93 54.76
C LEU A 7 -10.91 -22.32 53.51
N LEU A 8 -11.27 -21.04 53.58
CA LEU A 8 -11.56 -20.22 52.40
C LEU A 8 -10.22 -19.79 51.78
N ALA A 9 -9.92 -20.28 50.58
CA ALA A 9 -8.84 -19.74 49.76
C ALA A 9 -9.36 -18.51 49.01
N ALA A 10 -8.90 -17.32 49.39
CA ALA A 10 -9.13 -16.09 48.64
C ALA A 10 -8.18 -16.07 47.43
N ALA A 11 -8.72 -16.19 46.22
CA ALA A 11 -7.97 -15.96 44.99
C ALA A 11 -7.82 -14.44 44.77
N LEU A 12 -6.62 -13.92 45.02
CA LEU A 12 -6.25 -12.57 44.61
C LEU A 12 -6.03 -12.55 43.09
N LEU A 13 -6.99 -12.02 42.33
CA LEU A 13 -6.73 -11.58 40.95
C LEU A 13 -5.83 -10.35 41.01
N ALA A 14 -4.53 -10.54 40.73
CA ALA A 14 -3.65 -9.44 40.41
C ALA A 14 -4.01 -8.93 39.00
N ALA A 15 -4.69 -7.78 38.93
CA ALA A 15 -4.78 -7.03 37.69
C ALA A 15 -3.38 -6.52 37.35
N ALA A 16 -2.77 -7.08 36.30
CA ALA A 16 -1.52 -6.54 35.77
C ALA A 16 -1.79 -5.13 35.23
N PRO A 17 -0.95 -4.13 35.56
CA PRO A 17 -1.10 -2.81 34.95
C PRO A 17 -0.80 -2.93 33.46
N SER A 18 -1.77 -2.54 32.62
CA SER A 18 -1.48 -2.28 31.22
C SER A 18 -0.53 -1.09 31.17
N LEU A 19 0.75 -1.33 30.90
CA LEU A 19 1.65 -0.27 30.46
C LEU A 19 1.09 0.22 29.13
N ALA A 20 0.38 1.34 29.15
CA ALA A 20 0.16 2.11 27.95
C ALA A 20 1.56 2.47 27.43
N GLN A 21 1.99 1.85 26.33
CA GLN A 21 3.16 2.31 25.61
C GLN A 21 2.81 3.73 25.14
N ASP A 22 3.57 4.72 25.62
CA ASP A 22 3.46 6.10 25.15
C ASP A 22 3.66 6.08 23.63
N ALA A 23 2.63 6.49 22.89
CA ALA A 23 2.73 6.67 21.46
C ALA A 23 3.82 7.72 21.19
N SER A 24 4.75 7.41 20.28
CA SER A 24 5.76 8.38 19.85
C SER A 24 5.07 9.69 19.42
N PRO A 25 5.59 10.86 19.85
CA PRO A 25 4.99 12.12 19.47
C PRO A 25 5.01 12.30 17.95
N LEU A 26 3.99 12.97 17.42
CA LEU A 26 3.97 13.37 16.02
C LEU A 26 5.16 14.29 15.70
N PRO A 27 5.59 14.33 14.42
CA PRO A 27 6.63 15.28 14.01
C PRO A 27 6.19 16.72 14.30
N PRO A 28 7.12 17.66 14.53
CA PRO A 28 6.78 19.08 14.59
C PRO A 28 6.07 19.52 13.31
N VAL A 29 4.99 20.29 13.47
CA VAL A 29 4.25 20.81 12.32
C VAL A 29 5.10 21.89 11.63
N ASP A 30 5.52 21.62 10.40
CA ASP A 30 6.04 22.64 9.49
C ASP A 30 4.86 23.26 8.75
N LYS A 31 4.81 24.61 8.63
CA LYS A 31 3.78 25.39 7.89
C LYS A 31 2.38 24.73 7.86
N PRO A 32 1.55 24.90 8.91
CA PRO A 32 0.25 24.25 8.97
C PRO A 32 -0.63 24.60 7.77
N LEU A 33 -1.25 23.59 7.16
CA LEU A 33 -2.24 23.80 6.11
C LEU A 33 -3.52 24.43 6.68
N PRO A 34 -4.31 25.15 5.87
CA PRO A 34 -5.66 25.52 6.24
C PRO A 34 -6.44 24.30 6.76
N PRO A 35 -7.28 24.47 7.79
CA PRO A 35 -8.10 23.37 8.32
C PRO A 35 -8.89 22.69 7.21
N ALA A 36 -8.99 21.36 7.27
CA ALA A 36 -9.84 20.61 6.36
C ALA A 36 -11.28 21.18 6.41
N PRO A 37 -11.90 21.49 5.25
CA PRO A 37 -13.25 22.04 5.21
C PRO A 37 -14.30 21.03 5.70
N ASP A 38 -14.00 19.74 5.58
CA ASP A 38 -14.77 18.63 6.11
C ASP A 38 -13.83 17.63 6.79
N LYS A 39 -14.18 17.23 8.01
CA LYS A 39 -13.44 16.28 8.85
C LYS A 39 -14.16 14.93 8.97
N THR A 40 -15.14 14.67 8.11
CA THR A 40 -15.87 13.41 8.06
C THR A 40 -15.01 12.31 7.41
N PRO A 41 -14.92 11.12 8.02
CA PRO A 41 -14.26 9.98 7.39
C PRO A 41 -14.92 9.60 6.07
N ARG A 42 -14.12 9.45 5.01
CA ARG A 42 -14.59 8.98 3.70
C ARG A 42 -13.45 8.39 2.87
N ALA A 43 -13.78 7.39 2.06
CA ALA A 43 -12.94 6.97 0.96
C ALA A 43 -13.11 7.96 -0.20
N THR A 44 -12.01 8.37 -0.82
CA THR A 44 -12.01 9.33 -1.93
C THR A 44 -10.99 8.92 -2.98
N VAL A 45 -11.29 9.23 -4.24
CA VAL A 45 -10.35 9.19 -5.36
C VAL A 45 -10.48 10.49 -6.14
N MET A 46 -9.36 11.05 -6.55
CA MET A 46 -9.37 12.25 -7.36
C MET A 46 -8.20 12.32 -8.34
N LEU A 47 -8.41 13.08 -9.41
CA LEU A 47 -7.37 13.48 -10.32
C LEU A 47 -6.73 14.77 -9.81
N ALA A 48 -5.40 14.78 -9.68
CA ALA A 48 -4.58 15.97 -9.49
C ALA A 48 -4.06 16.43 -10.86
N ASP A 49 -4.93 17.06 -11.64
CA ASP A 49 -4.61 17.62 -12.97
C ASP A 49 -3.46 18.64 -12.92
N TYR A 50 -3.41 19.43 -11.85
CA TYR A 50 -2.33 20.36 -11.52
C TYR A 50 -0.98 19.70 -11.23
N ARG A 51 -0.95 18.37 -11.04
CA ARG A 51 0.26 17.59 -10.81
C ARG A 51 0.39 16.50 -11.88
N TYR A 52 0.36 16.93 -13.14
CA TYR A 52 0.60 16.06 -14.31
C TYR A 52 -0.31 14.84 -14.38
N ASP A 53 -1.57 15.04 -14.00
CA ASP A 53 -2.59 14.00 -13.93
C ASP A 53 -2.25 12.88 -12.94
N ASP A 54 -1.62 13.16 -11.80
CA ASP A 54 -1.50 12.14 -10.75
C ASP A 54 -2.91 11.75 -10.24
N ILE A 55 -3.10 10.49 -9.84
CA ILE A 55 -4.33 10.05 -9.16
C ILE A 55 -4.01 9.82 -7.70
N LEU A 56 -4.78 10.49 -6.83
CA LEU A 56 -4.76 10.29 -5.39
C LEU A 56 -5.96 9.44 -4.98
N TRP A 57 -5.75 8.49 -4.09
CA TRP A 57 -6.85 7.82 -3.41
C TRP A 57 -6.50 7.54 -1.95
N GLU A 58 -7.49 7.70 -1.08
CA GLU A 58 -7.32 7.56 0.35
C GLU A 58 -8.64 7.19 1.03
N ASN A 59 -8.55 6.67 2.25
CA ASN A 59 -9.67 6.47 3.17
C ASN A 59 -9.26 6.94 4.58
N ASP A 60 -9.98 6.54 5.62
CA ASP A 60 -9.68 6.85 7.01
C ASP A 60 -8.40 6.21 7.56
N LYS A 61 -7.81 5.25 6.84
CA LYS A 61 -6.63 4.47 7.29
C LYS A 61 -5.36 4.75 6.49
N THR A 62 -5.48 5.01 5.20
CA THR A 62 -4.33 5.07 4.29
C THR A 62 -4.55 6.04 3.13
N ALA A 63 -3.45 6.50 2.53
CA ALA A 63 -3.44 7.40 1.38
C ALA A 63 -2.33 7.00 0.40
N HIS A 64 -2.62 7.16 -0.89
CA HIS A 64 -1.77 6.68 -1.96
C HIS A 64 -1.82 7.57 -3.20
N ARG A 65 -0.81 7.39 -4.06
CA ARG A 65 -0.69 8.06 -5.35
C ARG A 65 -0.17 7.13 -6.45
N ILE A 66 -0.66 7.34 -7.67
CA ILE A 66 -0.06 6.83 -8.91
C ILE A 66 0.09 7.95 -9.92
N TYR A 67 1.06 7.79 -10.81
CA TYR A 67 1.53 8.88 -11.64
C TYR A 67 0.91 8.91 -13.03
N GLY A 68 0.50 10.10 -13.47
CA GLY A 68 -0.04 10.33 -14.81
C GLY A 68 1.03 10.37 -15.90
N ARG A 69 0.66 10.07 -17.14
CA ARG A 69 1.60 10.05 -18.29
C ARG A 69 2.31 11.40 -18.50
N ALA A 70 1.66 12.51 -18.19
CA ALA A 70 2.28 13.84 -18.37
C ALA A 70 3.55 14.01 -17.50
N LEU A 71 3.65 13.29 -16.37
CA LEU A 71 4.81 13.35 -15.49
C LEU A 71 6.09 12.80 -16.15
N GLU A 72 5.96 11.89 -17.12
CA GLU A 72 7.13 11.30 -17.81
C GLU A 72 7.99 12.35 -18.51
N ALA A 73 7.40 13.45 -18.96
CA ALA A 73 8.10 14.56 -19.60
C ALA A 73 8.65 15.59 -18.60
N ALA A 74 8.00 15.74 -17.46
CA ALA A 74 8.36 16.74 -16.46
C ALA A 74 9.43 16.24 -15.48
N GLU A 75 9.35 14.99 -15.03
CA GLU A 75 10.20 14.43 -13.97
C GLU A 75 10.63 12.99 -14.29
N PRO A 76 11.55 12.79 -15.25
CA PRO A 76 12.13 11.48 -15.51
C PRO A 76 13.24 11.11 -14.50
N PRO A 77 13.37 9.84 -14.07
CA PRO A 77 12.52 8.70 -14.39
C PRO A 77 11.26 8.61 -13.51
N SER A 78 10.11 8.31 -14.12
CA SER A 78 8.86 7.91 -13.44
C SER A 78 8.33 6.60 -14.01
N GLY A 79 7.47 5.90 -13.25
CA GLY A 79 6.89 4.63 -13.68
C GLY A 79 5.66 4.19 -12.87
N SER A 80 5.19 2.98 -13.10
CA SER A 80 3.96 2.42 -12.53
C SER A 80 4.05 1.89 -11.08
N GLY A 81 4.96 2.44 -10.28
CA GLY A 81 5.00 2.14 -8.85
C GLY A 81 3.78 2.75 -8.13
N ILE A 82 3.42 2.17 -6.99
CA ILE A 82 2.35 2.71 -6.12
C ILE A 82 3.00 3.43 -4.96
N ASP A 83 2.70 4.71 -4.83
CA ASP A 83 3.18 5.54 -3.74
C ASP A 83 2.23 5.46 -2.54
N SER A 84 2.77 5.41 -1.33
CA SER A 84 2.01 5.25 -0.08
C SER A 84 2.45 6.30 0.92
N TRP A 85 1.48 7.01 1.48
CA TRP A 85 1.71 8.17 2.34
C TRP A 85 1.37 7.84 3.80
N GLY A 86 2.06 8.49 4.72
CA GLY A 86 1.72 8.43 6.14
C GLY A 86 0.49 9.28 6.42
N LYS A 87 -0.47 8.74 7.16
CA LYS A 87 -1.73 9.41 7.49
C LYS A 87 -2.08 9.25 8.97
N ASN A 88 -2.43 10.34 9.65
CA ASN A 88 -2.82 10.32 11.07
C ASN A 88 -4.22 10.92 11.36
N VAL A 89 -4.98 11.29 10.32
CA VAL A 89 -6.36 11.78 10.43
C VAL A 89 -7.33 10.86 9.70
N PRO A 90 -8.63 10.82 10.06
CA PRO A 90 -9.59 9.93 9.40
C PRO A 90 -10.26 10.54 8.16
N TRP A 91 -10.07 11.85 7.90
CA TRP A 91 -10.63 12.56 6.74
C TRP A 91 -9.61 12.70 5.61
N PRO A 92 -10.03 13.04 4.38
CA PRO A 92 -9.11 13.26 3.27
C PRO A 92 -8.11 14.41 3.51
N PHE A 93 -6.82 14.17 3.24
CA PHE A 93 -5.75 15.17 3.37
C PHE A 93 -4.84 15.26 2.13
N ALA A 94 -4.77 14.20 1.31
CA ALA A 94 -3.71 14.03 0.33
C ALA A 94 -3.69 15.15 -0.74
N ASP A 95 -4.86 15.63 -1.18
CA ASP A 95 -4.94 16.77 -2.12
C ASP A 95 -4.34 18.05 -1.54
N ARG A 96 -4.69 18.37 -0.29
CA ARG A 96 -4.23 19.60 0.38
C ARG A 96 -2.73 19.53 0.63
N GLN A 97 -2.25 18.36 1.05
CA GLN A 97 -0.83 18.06 1.19
C GLN A 97 -0.10 18.20 -0.15
N LEU A 98 -0.62 17.64 -1.25
CA LEU A 98 0.02 17.74 -2.56
C LEU A 98 0.03 19.18 -3.11
N ARG A 99 -1.03 19.96 -2.86
CA ARG A 99 -1.13 21.37 -3.27
C ARG A 99 -0.16 22.29 -2.53
N SER A 100 0.39 21.87 -1.39
CA SER A 100 1.39 22.67 -0.69
C SER A 100 2.69 22.81 -1.50
N GLY A 101 2.96 21.86 -2.39
CA GLY A 101 4.25 21.73 -3.09
C GLY A 101 5.39 21.25 -2.18
N ASP A 102 5.07 20.90 -0.93
CA ASP A 102 5.99 20.49 0.13
C ASP A 102 5.44 19.22 0.80
N GLN A 103 4.99 18.26 -0.02
CA GLN A 103 4.25 17.08 0.46
C GLN A 103 5.06 16.18 1.41
N HIS A 104 6.38 16.33 1.45
CA HIS A 104 7.29 15.59 2.32
C HIS A 104 7.38 16.16 3.73
N ALA A 105 7.01 17.43 3.93
CA ALA A 105 6.96 18.04 5.25
C ALA A 105 5.68 17.65 5.99
N PHE A 106 5.78 17.47 7.32
CA PHE A 106 4.61 17.18 8.13
C PHE A 106 3.84 18.47 8.43
N HIS A 107 2.69 18.64 7.78
CA HIS A 107 1.82 19.81 7.98
C HIS A 107 0.66 19.56 8.97
N GLY A 108 0.66 18.42 9.66
CA GLY A 108 -0.27 18.10 10.76
C GLY A 108 -1.16 16.88 10.54
N GLU A 109 -1.32 16.39 9.30
CA GLU A 109 -2.30 15.35 8.95
C GLU A 109 -1.70 14.08 8.32
N GLY A 110 -0.44 14.17 7.93
CA GLY A 110 0.26 13.13 7.21
C GLY A 110 1.41 13.72 6.40
N LEU A 111 2.09 12.85 5.65
CA LEU A 111 3.13 13.25 4.71
C LEU A 111 3.30 12.18 3.62
N ASP A 112 3.70 12.63 2.44
CA ASP A 112 4.33 11.78 1.44
C ASP A 112 5.73 11.50 1.93
N PHE A 113 6.02 10.27 2.32
CA PHE A 113 7.34 10.00 2.83
C PHE A 113 8.42 10.01 1.73
N TYR A 114 8.08 9.85 0.44
CA TYR A 114 9.01 9.22 -0.50
C TYR A 114 8.97 9.67 -1.96
N ASN A 115 10.03 9.28 -2.67
CA ASN A 115 10.02 9.15 -4.11
C ASN A 115 10.10 7.67 -4.48
N VAL A 116 9.04 7.13 -5.10
CA VAL A 116 8.97 5.72 -5.52
C VAL A 116 10.07 5.37 -6.54
N GLY A 117 10.55 6.35 -7.30
CA GLY A 117 11.62 6.20 -8.27
C GLY A 117 11.38 5.05 -9.26
N THR A 118 12.38 4.17 -9.43
CA THR A 118 12.27 2.96 -10.26
C THR A 118 11.62 1.77 -9.55
N GLY A 119 11.49 1.83 -8.22
CA GLY A 119 10.90 0.78 -7.41
C GLY A 119 9.42 0.56 -7.69
N ARG A 120 8.86 -0.52 -7.13
CA ARG A 120 7.43 -0.84 -7.25
C ARG A 120 6.58 -0.22 -6.14
N GLY A 121 7.20 0.46 -5.18
CA GLY A 121 6.50 1.11 -4.08
C GLY A 121 5.68 0.09 -3.28
N ALA A 122 4.40 0.37 -3.04
CA ALA A 122 3.47 -0.55 -2.39
C ALA A 122 2.66 -1.36 -3.42
N GLY A 123 3.29 -2.29 -4.13
CA GLY A 123 2.56 -3.26 -4.96
C GLY A 123 2.36 -2.87 -6.42
N GLY A 124 3.18 -1.98 -6.96
CA GLY A 124 3.40 -1.90 -8.40
C GLY A 124 3.87 -3.25 -8.96
N LEU A 125 3.62 -3.51 -10.24
CA LEU A 125 3.99 -4.78 -10.86
C LEU A 125 4.75 -4.59 -12.17
N GLY A 126 5.34 -5.68 -12.64
CA GLY A 126 5.94 -5.84 -13.95
C GLY A 126 5.98 -7.30 -14.37
N ILE A 127 6.52 -7.57 -15.54
CA ILE A 127 6.73 -8.93 -16.04
C ILE A 127 8.15 -9.36 -15.71
N TRP A 128 8.29 -10.44 -14.96
CA TRP A 128 9.57 -11.05 -14.66
C TRP A 128 10.00 -11.95 -15.82
N PHE A 129 11.07 -11.58 -16.51
CA PHE A 129 11.61 -12.33 -17.63
C PHE A 129 13.11 -12.12 -17.73
N ASP A 130 13.85 -13.21 -17.94
CA ASP A 130 15.31 -13.22 -18.05
C ASP A 130 16.02 -12.48 -16.90
N ASN A 131 15.66 -12.86 -15.66
CA ASN A 131 16.20 -12.30 -14.42
C ASN A 131 16.05 -10.76 -14.27
N LYS A 132 15.08 -10.18 -14.99
CA LYS A 132 14.78 -8.74 -14.98
C LYS A 132 13.28 -8.50 -14.84
N LEU A 133 12.92 -7.45 -14.11
CA LEU A 133 11.57 -6.94 -14.05
C LEU A 133 11.34 -5.91 -15.17
N TRP A 134 10.42 -6.22 -16.08
CA TRP A 134 10.01 -5.35 -17.19
C TRP A 134 8.72 -4.63 -16.82
N THR A 135 8.79 -3.32 -16.64
CA THR A 135 7.70 -2.52 -16.07
C THR A 135 7.06 -1.61 -17.11
N SER A 136 5.79 -1.30 -16.89
CA SER A 136 5.11 -0.24 -17.62
C SER A 136 5.62 1.14 -17.19
N ARG A 137 5.34 2.13 -18.04
CA ARG A 137 5.46 3.55 -17.71
C ARG A 137 4.26 3.99 -16.85
N ASN A 138 4.03 5.29 -16.76
CA ASN A 138 2.92 5.85 -16.01
C ASN A 138 1.57 5.44 -16.64
N TYR A 139 0.48 5.59 -15.88
CA TYR A 139 -0.83 5.22 -16.42
C TYR A 139 -1.22 6.18 -17.57
N ARG A 140 -1.93 5.68 -18.57
CA ARG A 140 -2.29 6.43 -19.79
C ARG A 140 -3.69 7.02 -19.75
N THR A 141 -4.66 6.24 -19.31
CA THR A 141 -6.07 6.62 -19.25
C THR A 141 -6.66 6.16 -17.94
N TYR A 142 -7.69 6.85 -17.45
CA TYR A 142 -8.36 6.50 -16.20
C TYR A 142 -9.88 6.67 -16.30
N ARG A 143 -10.58 6.07 -15.35
CA ARG A 143 -12.00 6.28 -15.09
C ARG A 143 -12.27 6.16 -13.60
N ILE A 144 -12.78 7.22 -12.98
CA ILE A 144 -13.32 7.15 -11.63
C ILE A 144 -14.71 6.51 -11.71
N LEU A 145 -14.91 5.42 -10.97
CA LEU A 145 -16.16 4.68 -10.91
C LEU A 145 -17.00 5.12 -9.71
N ARG A 146 -16.38 5.29 -8.53
CA ARG A 146 -17.00 5.82 -7.31
C ARG A 146 -16.01 6.63 -6.51
N ASN A 147 -16.50 7.74 -5.95
CA ASN A 147 -15.74 8.67 -5.11
C ASN A 147 -16.45 8.88 -3.76
N GLY A 148 -16.48 7.83 -2.95
CA GLY A 148 -17.00 7.87 -1.58
C GLY A 148 -18.53 7.90 -1.44
N PRO A 149 -19.01 8.02 -0.18
CA PRO A 149 -18.20 8.07 1.03
C PRO A 149 -17.60 6.72 1.44
N ASP A 150 -18.24 5.61 1.08
CA ASP A 150 -17.86 4.28 1.61
C ASP A 150 -16.73 3.60 0.82
N VAL A 151 -16.52 4.00 -0.43
CA VAL A 151 -15.52 3.37 -1.32
C VAL A 151 -14.95 4.34 -2.35
N ALA A 152 -13.63 4.29 -2.53
CA ALA A 152 -12.93 4.85 -3.67
C ALA A 152 -12.70 3.72 -4.69
N ASP A 153 -13.17 3.91 -5.93
CA ASP A 153 -13.17 2.87 -6.95
C ASP A 153 -12.85 3.49 -8.31
N PHE A 154 -11.77 3.04 -8.96
CA PHE A 154 -11.35 3.58 -10.24
C PHE A 154 -10.57 2.55 -11.06
N THR A 155 -10.46 2.78 -12.36
CA THR A 155 -9.67 1.97 -13.29
C THR A 155 -8.65 2.83 -14.00
N VAL A 156 -7.49 2.26 -14.31
CA VAL A 156 -6.50 2.86 -15.21
C VAL A 156 -6.04 1.85 -16.26
N ASP A 157 -5.60 2.35 -17.40
CA ASP A 157 -4.92 1.55 -18.43
C ASP A 157 -3.47 1.99 -18.57
N TYR A 158 -2.57 1.02 -18.70
CA TYR A 158 -1.16 1.23 -19.02
C TYR A 158 -0.92 0.93 -20.50
N ALA A 159 -0.13 1.79 -21.15
CA ALA A 159 0.26 1.60 -22.54
C ALA A 159 1.13 0.32 -22.70
N PRO A 160 1.17 -0.30 -23.90
CA PRO A 160 2.03 -1.45 -24.14
C PRO A 160 3.51 -1.16 -23.85
N TRP A 161 4.17 -2.06 -23.11
CA TRP A 161 5.60 -2.03 -22.84
C TRP A 161 6.28 -3.30 -23.34
N PRO A 162 7.57 -3.23 -23.75
CA PRO A 162 8.31 -4.41 -24.18
C PRO A 162 8.71 -5.30 -22.99
N VAL A 163 8.66 -6.60 -23.21
CA VAL A 163 9.27 -7.63 -22.37
C VAL A 163 10.34 -8.29 -23.23
N ASP A 164 11.57 -7.84 -23.04
CA ASP A 164 12.69 -8.13 -23.94
C ASP A 164 12.37 -7.76 -25.41
N VAL A 165 13.00 -8.38 -26.40
CA VAL A 165 12.81 -8.10 -27.83
C VAL A 165 11.56 -8.76 -28.42
N GLY A 166 10.98 -9.76 -27.73
CA GLY A 166 10.06 -10.72 -28.34
C GLY A 166 8.57 -10.55 -28.01
N ARG A 167 8.22 -9.73 -27.00
CA ARG A 167 6.84 -9.64 -26.49
C ARG A 167 6.51 -8.21 -26.04
N LYS A 168 5.26 -7.80 -26.24
CA LYS A 168 4.68 -6.60 -25.65
C LYS A 168 3.51 -6.98 -24.75
N VAL A 169 3.43 -6.31 -23.61
CA VAL A 169 2.38 -6.50 -22.61
C VAL A 169 1.71 -5.16 -22.32
N TRP A 170 0.40 -5.16 -22.08
CA TRP A 170 -0.35 -3.99 -21.61
C TRP A 170 -1.36 -4.41 -20.54
N GLU A 171 -1.92 -3.43 -19.84
CA GLU A 171 -2.69 -3.70 -18.64
C GLU A 171 -3.88 -2.75 -18.48
N THR A 172 -4.99 -3.30 -18.00
CA THR A 172 -6.02 -2.54 -17.30
C THR A 172 -6.01 -2.96 -15.83
N ARG A 173 -5.97 -2.00 -14.91
CA ARG A 173 -6.02 -2.23 -13.47
C ARG A 173 -7.16 -1.47 -12.82
N ARG A 174 -7.95 -2.16 -11.99
CA ARG A 174 -8.96 -1.57 -11.10
C ARG A 174 -8.42 -1.50 -9.68
N PHE A 175 -8.68 -0.38 -9.02
CA PHE A 175 -8.35 -0.10 -7.63
C PHE A 175 -9.66 0.09 -6.87
N THR A 176 -9.82 -0.59 -5.75
CA THR A 176 -10.99 -0.44 -4.87
C THR A 176 -10.52 -0.37 -3.42
N LEU A 177 -10.73 0.79 -2.79
CA LEU A 177 -10.40 1.07 -1.40
C LEU A 177 -11.68 1.40 -0.62
N PRO A 178 -12.24 0.44 0.13
CA PRO A 178 -13.33 0.70 1.08
C PRO A 178 -12.86 1.54 2.28
N LEU A 179 -13.79 2.18 2.99
CA LEU A 179 -13.54 2.74 4.31
C LEU A 179 -13.19 1.64 5.33
N GLY A 180 -12.35 1.95 6.32
CA GLY A 180 -12.05 1.10 7.48
C GLY A 180 -10.97 0.03 7.27
N THR A 181 -10.28 0.02 6.12
CA THR A 181 -9.22 -0.96 5.82
C THR A 181 -7.93 -0.29 5.39
N HIS A 182 -6.79 -0.91 5.69
CA HIS A 182 -5.49 -0.50 5.16
C HIS A 182 -5.26 -0.94 3.71
N PHE A 183 -6.17 -1.74 3.13
CA PHE A 183 -5.93 -2.41 1.86
C PHE A 183 -6.73 -1.85 0.69
N THR A 184 -6.01 -1.47 -0.35
CA THR A 184 -6.57 -1.34 -1.69
C THR A 184 -6.60 -2.71 -2.35
N ARG A 185 -7.78 -3.12 -2.80
CA ARG A 185 -7.95 -4.31 -3.64
C ARG A 185 -7.65 -3.96 -5.10
N LEU A 186 -6.74 -4.71 -5.72
CA LEU A 186 -6.33 -4.52 -7.10
C LEU A 186 -6.78 -5.69 -7.96
N VAL A 187 -7.41 -5.39 -9.09
CA VAL A 187 -7.76 -6.37 -10.12
C VAL A 187 -7.02 -6.00 -11.39
N SER A 188 -6.05 -6.81 -11.80
CA SER A 188 -5.23 -6.55 -12.98
C SER A 188 -5.57 -7.54 -14.09
N THR A 189 -5.77 -7.02 -15.29
CA THR A 189 -5.89 -7.83 -16.52
C THR A 189 -4.73 -7.47 -17.43
N LEU A 190 -3.77 -8.39 -17.54
CA LEU A 190 -2.63 -8.25 -18.44
C LEU A 190 -2.95 -8.88 -19.79
N HIS A 191 -2.56 -8.24 -20.87
CA HIS A 191 -2.69 -8.74 -22.22
C HIS A 191 -1.31 -8.85 -22.87
N SER A 192 -1.19 -9.66 -23.92
CA SER A 192 0.08 -9.94 -24.58
C SER A 192 -0.14 -10.11 -26.07
N ASP A 193 0.82 -9.64 -26.87
CA ASP A 193 0.85 -9.86 -28.33
C ASP A 193 1.37 -11.26 -28.71
N LYS A 194 1.86 -12.02 -27.72
CA LYS A 194 2.28 -13.42 -27.84
C LYS A 194 1.45 -14.32 -26.94
N PRO A 195 1.21 -15.60 -27.35
CA PRO A 195 0.55 -16.57 -26.50
C PRO A 195 1.44 -17.03 -25.33
N GLY A 196 0.83 -17.74 -24.38
CA GLY A 196 1.50 -18.36 -23.25
C GLY A 196 1.40 -17.54 -21.96
N PRO A 197 1.70 -18.16 -20.81
CA PRO A 197 1.63 -17.50 -19.51
C PRO A 197 2.62 -16.34 -19.37
N LEU A 198 2.35 -15.50 -18.38
CA LEU A 198 3.23 -14.43 -17.91
C LEU A 198 3.62 -14.69 -16.47
N THR A 199 4.90 -14.45 -16.14
CA THR A 199 5.35 -14.36 -14.75
C THR A 199 5.26 -12.90 -14.32
N VAL A 200 4.34 -12.58 -13.43
CA VAL A 200 4.13 -11.22 -12.92
C VAL A 200 4.86 -11.07 -11.60
N GLY A 201 5.74 -10.07 -11.49
CA GLY A 201 6.34 -9.68 -10.22
C GLY A 201 5.60 -8.50 -9.61
N ILE A 202 5.01 -8.68 -8.43
CA ILE A 202 4.40 -7.62 -7.63
C ILE A 202 5.37 -7.24 -6.51
N GLY A 203 5.70 -5.97 -6.39
CA GLY A 203 6.85 -5.55 -5.59
C GLY A 203 6.56 -4.64 -4.40
N ILE A 204 7.36 -4.83 -3.35
CA ILE A 204 7.61 -3.84 -2.30
C ILE A 204 8.98 -3.22 -2.59
N GLY A 205 9.05 -1.89 -2.74
CA GLY A 205 10.31 -1.21 -3.01
C GLY A 205 11.22 -1.17 -1.78
N LYS A 206 12.48 -1.57 -1.94
CA LYS A 206 13.48 -1.70 -0.86
C LYS A 206 13.96 -0.37 -0.30
N ARG A 207 14.03 0.63 -1.17
CA ARG A 207 14.43 2.00 -0.83
C ARG A 207 13.25 2.94 -0.85
N THR A 208 12.03 2.40 -0.96
CA THR A 208 10.84 3.25 -0.86
C THR A 208 10.94 4.01 0.42
N THR A 209 11.56 3.47 1.49
CA THR A 209 11.40 4.01 2.84
C THR A 209 12.67 4.46 3.57
N GLY A 210 13.79 4.49 2.85
CA GLY A 210 15.13 4.44 3.44
C GLY A 210 15.71 3.03 3.32
N ASP A 211 16.94 2.86 3.81
CA ASP A 211 17.63 1.58 3.72
C ASP A 211 17.27 0.65 4.90
N GLY A 212 16.88 -0.59 4.58
CA GLY A 212 16.63 -1.65 5.56
C GLY A 212 15.15 -2.00 5.73
N GLY A 213 14.74 -2.22 6.97
CA GLY A 213 13.43 -2.77 7.31
C GLY A 213 13.41 -4.29 7.38
N ASP A 214 12.35 -4.81 7.99
CA ASP A 214 12.17 -6.24 8.26
C ASP A 214 11.07 -6.82 7.38
N LEU A 215 11.38 -7.93 6.71
CA LEU A 215 10.45 -8.63 5.83
C LEU A 215 9.90 -9.88 6.51
N THR A 216 8.58 -10.03 6.50
CA THR A 216 7.84 -11.25 6.80
C THR A 216 7.30 -11.83 5.50
N ILE A 217 7.63 -13.10 5.20
CA ILE A 217 7.07 -13.85 4.07
C ILE A 217 6.32 -15.05 4.63
N ASP A 218 5.00 -15.07 4.41
CA ASP A 218 4.13 -16.20 4.68
C ASP A 218 3.49 -16.63 3.36
N ARG A 219 4.13 -17.59 2.68
CA ARG A 219 3.66 -18.10 1.38
C ARG A 219 2.33 -18.82 1.48
N GLU A 220 2.04 -19.47 2.60
CA GLU A 220 0.81 -20.24 2.78
C GLU A 220 -0.41 -19.32 2.87
N ARG A 221 -0.26 -18.14 3.50
CA ARG A 221 -1.29 -17.10 3.54
C ARG A 221 -1.20 -16.09 2.40
N GLY A 222 -0.22 -16.25 1.53
CA GLY A 222 0.05 -15.35 0.41
C GLY A 222 0.35 -13.93 0.87
N LEU A 223 1.08 -13.79 1.97
CA LEU A 223 1.42 -12.52 2.61
C LEU A 223 2.91 -12.22 2.45
N LEU A 224 3.21 -11.05 1.90
CA LEU A 224 4.49 -10.37 2.07
C LEU A 224 4.23 -9.11 2.89
N SER A 225 4.80 -9.03 4.09
CA SER A 225 4.68 -7.87 4.97
C SER A 225 6.06 -7.28 5.21
N TRP A 226 6.15 -5.96 5.14
CA TRP A 226 7.38 -5.24 5.30
C TRP A 226 7.19 -4.12 6.34
N TRP A 227 8.05 -4.17 7.36
CA TRP A 227 8.14 -3.21 8.45
C TRP A 227 9.32 -2.28 8.20
N GLY A 228 9.07 -1.01 7.91
CA GLY A 228 10.11 -0.10 7.48
C GLY A 228 11.13 0.28 8.53
N PRO A 229 12.31 0.77 8.08
CA PRO A 229 13.31 1.33 9.00
C PRO A 229 12.71 2.50 9.77
N ASP A 230 13.27 2.77 10.95
CA ASP A 230 12.91 3.97 11.71
C ASP A 230 13.46 5.20 11.02
N ASP A 231 12.60 6.19 10.82
CA ASP A 231 13.02 7.56 10.67
C ASP A 231 12.77 8.30 11.99
N PRO A 232 13.79 8.85 12.66
CA PRO A 232 13.62 9.57 13.93
C PRO A 232 12.68 10.79 13.86
N HIS A 233 12.47 11.35 12.67
CA HIS A 233 11.65 12.53 12.44
C HIS A 233 10.25 12.18 11.91
N HIS A 234 10.14 11.13 11.12
CA HIS A 234 8.90 10.78 10.42
C HIS A 234 8.26 9.47 10.90
N GLY A 235 8.94 8.65 11.70
CA GLY A 235 8.47 7.32 12.09
C GLY A 235 8.68 6.29 10.98
N ARG A 236 7.80 5.28 10.92
CA ARG A 236 7.96 4.09 10.06
C ARG A 236 6.79 3.90 9.14
N MET A 237 7.08 3.68 7.87
CA MET A 237 6.07 3.19 6.93
C MET A 237 6.05 1.67 6.90
N MET A 238 4.87 1.12 6.71
CA MET A 238 4.65 -0.32 6.60
C MET A 238 3.89 -0.63 5.32
N ILE A 239 4.24 -1.74 4.68
CA ILE A 239 3.62 -2.18 3.43
C ILE A 239 3.30 -3.67 3.55
N ALA A 240 2.17 -4.08 3.00
CA ALA A 240 1.83 -5.48 2.87
C ALA A 240 1.20 -5.79 1.51
N LEU A 241 1.53 -6.95 0.97
CA LEU A 241 0.90 -7.53 -0.21
C LEU A 241 0.17 -8.81 0.19
N ARG A 242 -1.07 -8.96 -0.26
CA ARG A 242 -1.81 -10.22 -0.21
C ARG A 242 -2.09 -10.72 -1.62
N VAL A 243 -1.70 -11.94 -1.94
CA VAL A 243 -1.91 -12.61 -3.24
C VAL A 243 -2.56 -13.97 -3.05
N ASP A 244 -3.19 -14.52 -4.08
CA ASP A 244 -3.68 -15.91 -4.02
C ASP A 244 -2.47 -16.86 -3.85
N PRO A 245 -2.38 -17.60 -2.73
CA PRO A 245 -1.27 -18.52 -2.47
C PRO A 245 -1.06 -19.54 -3.59
N LYS A 246 -2.14 -19.93 -4.28
CA LYS A 246 -2.10 -20.92 -5.38
C LYS A 246 -1.43 -20.39 -6.64
N MET A 247 -1.32 -19.07 -6.79
CA MET A 247 -0.70 -18.44 -7.95
C MET A 247 0.80 -18.19 -7.77
N ILE A 248 1.31 -18.32 -6.53
CA ILE A 248 2.70 -18.00 -6.20
C ILE A 248 3.64 -19.01 -6.87
N ALA A 249 4.44 -18.52 -7.81
CA ALA A 249 5.58 -19.24 -8.34
C ALA A 249 6.77 -19.14 -7.38
N GLU A 250 7.20 -17.93 -7.04
CA GLU A 250 8.42 -17.68 -6.28
C GLU A 250 8.32 -16.37 -5.48
N VAL A 251 9.20 -16.18 -4.50
CA VAL A 251 9.50 -14.86 -3.95
C VAL A 251 10.97 -14.59 -4.25
N LYS A 252 11.24 -13.46 -4.89
CA LYS A 252 12.59 -13.04 -5.29
C LYS A 252 12.89 -11.64 -4.77
N GLN A 253 14.15 -11.26 -4.88
CA GLN A 253 14.57 -9.89 -4.69
C GLN A 253 15.44 -9.46 -5.86
N ASP A 254 15.24 -8.23 -6.33
CA ASP A 254 16.17 -7.55 -7.23
C ASP A 254 16.86 -6.39 -6.49
N ALA A 255 17.55 -5.50 -7.21
CA ALA A 255 18.25 -4.37 -6.62
C ALA A 255 17.32 -3.37 -5.92
N ASP A 256 16.07 -3.25 -6.38
CA ASP A 256 15.14 -2.19 -5.99
C ASP A 256 13.91 -2.75 -5.25
N ASN A 257 13.63 -4.05 -5.32
CA ASN A 257 12.37 -4.64 -4.91
C ASN A 257 12.53 -5.99 -4.20
N THR A 258 11.63 -6.25 -3.28
CA THR A 258 11.20 -7.61 -2.93
C THR A 258 9.96 -7.93 -3.76
N LEU A 259 9.97 -9.04 -4.50
CA LEU A 259 8.93 -9.41 -5.46
C LEU A 259 8.26 -10.73 -5.07
N VAL A 260 6.94 -10.78 -5.07
CA VAL A 260 6.19 -12.04 -5.20
C VAL A 260 5.88 -12.28 -6.67
N LEU A 261 6.31 -13.43 -7.17
CA LEU A 261 6.12 -13.83 -8.56
C LEU A 261 4.88 -14.71 -8.68
N LEU A 262 3.96 -14.32 -9.56
CA LEU A 262 2.73 -15.05 -9.87
C LEU A 262 2.76 -15.55 -11.32
N THR A 263 2.21 -16.74 -11.58
CA THR A 263 1.94 -17.21 -12.94
C THR A 263 0.51 -16.82 -13.34
N VAL A 264 0.36 -16.00 -14.38
CA VAL A 264 -0.95 -15.53 -14.87
C VAL A 264 -1.15 -15.86 -16.34
N GLN A 265 -2.41 -15.89 -16.77
CA GLN A 265 -2.77 -16.07 -18.18
C GLN A 265 -3.19 -14.71 -18.78
N PRO A 266 -2.63 -14.29 -19.92
CA PRO A 266 -3.08 -13.10 -20.61
C PRO A 266 -4.60 -13.10 -20.87
N GLY A 267 -5.24 -11.94 -20.71
CA GLY A 267 -6.67 -11.75 -20.84
C GLY A 267 -7.51 -12.26 -19.66
N LYS A 268 -6.91 -12.95 -18.68
CA LYS A 268 -7.60 -13.37 -17.46
C LYS A 268 -7.27 -12.42 -16.31
N PRO A 269 -8.27 -11.79 -15.66
CA PRO A 269 -8.03 -10.97 -14.49
C PRO A 269 -7.51 -11.81 -13.32
N PHE A 270 -6.64 -11.22 -12.52
CA PHE A 270 -6.23 -11.75 -11.21
C PHE A 270 -6.34 -10.65 -10.14
N VAL A 271 -6.44 -11.07 -8.88
CA VAL A 271 -6.68 -10.20 -7.74
C VAL A 271 -5.49 -10.26 -6.79
N TYR A 272 -5.08 -9.09 -6.31
CA TYR A 272 -4.17 -8.97 -5.18
C TYR A 272 -4.55 -7.74 -4.35
N TYR A 273 -3.98 -7.61 -3.16
CA TYR A 273 -4.21 -6.46 -2.29
C TYR A 273 -2.88 -5.81 -1.95
N SER A 274 -2.88 -4.48 -1.94
CA SER A 274 -1.79 -3.67 -1.43
C SER A 274 -2.28 -2.92 -0.21
N GLY A 275 -1.58 -3.07 0.91
CA GLY A 275 -1.87 -2.39 2.14
C GLY A 275 -0.70 -1.54 2.60
N SER A 276 -1.00 -0.44 3.28
CA SER A 276 0.03 0.37 3.92
C SER A 276 -0.44 0.96 5.24
N GLY A 277 0.53 1.28 6.10
CA GLY A 277 0.30 1.92 7.38
C GLY A 277 1.48 2.80 7.78
N TRP A 278 1.27 3.58 8.83
CA TRP A 278 2.26 4.47 9.41
C TRP A 278 2.30 4.29 10.93
N SER A 279 3.50 4.21 11.53
CA SER A 279 3.63 4.04 12.98
C SER A 279 3.08 5.22 13.78
N LEU A 280 3.02 6.42 13.20
CA LEU A 280 2.40 7.60 13.80
C LEU A 280 0.96 7.84 13.29
N GLY A 281 0.38 6.85 12.60
CA GLY A 281 -1.01 6.85 12.19
C GLY A 281 -1.98 6.51 13.33
N GLN A 282 -3.27 6.52 13.02
CA GLN A 282 -4.35 6.41 14.01
C GLN A 282 -4.43 5.08 14.75
N ASP A 283 -3.93 4.01 14.14
CA ASP A 283 -3.97 2.66 14.72
C ASP A 283 -2.77 2.35 15.62
N HIS A 284 -1.87 3.33 15.82
CA HIS A 284 -0.75 3.26 16.75
C HIS A 284 0.04 1.94 16.66
N ILE A 285 0.37 1.55 15.44
CA ILE A 285 1.10 0.30 15.18
C ILE A 285 2.57 0.54 15.55
N THR A 286 2.97 0.10 16.73
CA THR A 286 4.29 0.41 17.33
C THR A 286 5.38 -0.62 17.02
N ASP A 287 5.02 -1.81 16.56
CA ASP A 287 5.97 -2.87 16.26
C ASP A 287 5.58 -3.75 15.06
N ARG A 288 6.57 -4.48 14.54
CA ARG A 288 6.41 -5.44 13.44
C ARG A 288 5.36 -6.51 13.73
N ALA A 289 5.28 -7.00 14.96
CA ALA A 289 4.36 -8.09 15.30
C ALA A 289 2.91 -7.60 15.28
N ALA A 290 2.64 -6.36 15.69
CA ALA A 290 1.35 -5.70 15.58
C ALA A 290 0.96 -5.50 14.11
N TRP A 291 1.89 -5.03 13.27
CA TRP A 291 1.66 -4.91 11.84
C TRP A 291 1.35 -6.27 11.19
N ASP A 292 2.19 -7.28 11.42
CA ASP A 292 2.03 -8.62 10.86
C ASP A 292 0.70 -9.26 11.29
N ARG A 293 0.27 -9.07 12.54
CA ARG A 293 -1.06 -9.52 13.02
C ARG A 293 -2.20 -8.82 12.28
N LEU A 294 -2.14 -7.50 12.13
CA LEU A 294 -3.16 -6.71 11.45
C LEU A 294 -3.32 -7.19 10.00
N VAL A 295 -2.22 -7.27 9.25
CA VAL A 295 -2.27 -7.61 7.82
C VAL A 295 -2.58 -9.08 7.55
N ALA A 296 -2.24 -9.97 8.46
CA ALA A 296 -2.64 -11.37 8.39
C ALA A 296 -4.13 -11.55 8.68
N ALA A 297 -4.71 -10.73 9.55
CA ALA A 297 -6.12 -10.76 9.91
C ALA A 297 -7.05 -10.14 8.86
N GLU A 298 -6.52 -9.35 7.92
CA GLU A 298 -7.32 -8.72 6.86
C GLU A 298 -8.14 -9.78 6.09
N PRO A 299 -9.48 -9.61 6.01
CA PRO A 299 -10.33 -10.49 5.22
C PRO A 299 -10.11 -10.23 3.72
N VAL A 300 -9.56 -11.23 3.02
CA VAL A 300 -9.28 -11.13 1.58
C VAL A 300 -10.09 -12.13 0.77
N SER A 301 -10.49 -11.71 -0.43
CA SER A 301 -11.06 -12.59 -1.46
C SER A 301 -10.35 -12.39 -2.79
N PHE A 302 -9.78 -13.46 -3.34
CA PHE A 302 -9.11 -13.45 -4.64
C PHE A 302 -10.06 -13.74 -5.81
N ALA A 303 -11.36 -13.88 -5.54
CA ALA A 303 -12.35 -14.05 -6.60
C ALA A 303 -12.49 -12.78 -7.43
N VAL A 304 -12.40 -12.87 -8.75
CA VAL A 304 -12.59 -11.73 -9.66
C VAL A 304 -14.03 -11.20 -9.50
N PRO A 305 -14.24 -9.86 -9.38
CA PRO A 305 -15.59 -9.29 -9.38
C PRO A 305 -16.36 -9.67 -10.64
N LYS A 306 -17.64 -10.02 -10.48
CA LYS A 306 -18.55 -10.26 -11.60
C LYS A 306 -18.93 -8.95 -12.29
#